data_AF-A0A2V2DIY4-F1
#
_entry.id   AF-A0A2V2DIY4-F1
#
_cell.length_a   1.000
_cell.length_b   1.000
_cell.length_c   1.000
_cell.angle_alpha   90.00
_cell.angle_beta   90.00
_cell.angle_gamma   90.00
#
_symmetry.space_group_name_H-M   'P 1'
#
loop_
_entity.id
_entity.type
_entity.pdbx_description
1 polymer ?
#
loop_
_entity_poly.entity_id
_entity_poly.type
_entity_poly.pdbx_seq_one_letter_code
_entity_poly.pdbx_strand_id
1 'polypeptide(L)'
;MEKDGFFHSFERARSYLVCRLIHTRERAFLREVPYRTAFADLDMVPCFFERKEGRRAGGYPITSQWMTRWEIDEERLFEEAFSNMQKLFPPRLYRLDSLMESPMSGSVRSILLHLLQDRFPDTGEEVLDQVARVLARRLGKKMQDGSGLQPMWVLGNESWLFGAASLLYPGVVDSFARKVGGDFYILPSSIHEVILLPEGGRETRNQLYEMVAYANYRMGDKEKFLSGSVYYYDSKKMKIQTL
;
A
#
# COMPACT_ATOMS: atom_id res chain seq x y z
N MET A 1 22.92 5.17 10.73
CA MET A 1 22.02 5.93 11.60
C MET A 1 22.47 6.01 13.06
N GLU A 2 23.30 5.07 13.56
CA GLU A 2 23.86 5.13 14.93
C GLU A 2 24.98 6.17 15.17
N LYS A 3 25.45 6.89 14.14
CA LYS A 3 26.69 7.66 14.26
C LYS A 3 26.55 9.12 14.69
N ASP A 4 25.34 9.66 14.83
CA ASP A 4 25.15 11.00 15.35
C ASP A 4 24.07 10.96 16.43
N GLY A 5 24.41 11.39 17.66
CA GLY A 5 23.51 11.42 18.82
C GLY A 5 22.20 12.23 18.63
N PHE A 6 21.91 12.69 17.41
CA PHE A 6 20.72 13.40 16.99
C PHE A 6 19.42 12.73 17.45
N PHE A 7 19.29 11.42 17.23
CA PHE A 7 18.08 10.67 17.57
C PHE A 7 17.97 10.28 19.05
N HIS A 8 18.96 10.58 19.90
CA HIS A 8 18.88 10.27 21.33
C HIS A 8 17.83 11.12 22.06
N SER A 9 17.50 12.30 21.54
CA SER A 9 16.43 13.14 22.06
C SER A 9 15.13 12.86 21.33
N PHE A 10 14.07 12.53 22.08
CA PHE A 10 12.74 12.34 21.50
C PHE A 10 12.26 13.58 20.74
N GLU A 11 12.45 14.78 21.28
CA GLU A 11 12.03 16.02 20.63
C GLU A 11 12.70 16.26 19.27
N ARG A 12 13.92 15.75 19.07
CA ARG A 12 14.59 15.78 17.76
C ARG A 12 14.14 14.65 16.86
N ALA A 13 13.89 13.47 17.43
CA ALA A 13 13.52 12.27 16.70
C ALA A 13 12.06 12.28 16.23
N ARG A 14 11.15 12.87 17.02
CA ARG A 14 9.69 12.74 16.85
C ARG A 14 9.22 13.11 15.46
N SER A 15 9.76 14.13 14.80
CA SER A 15 9.37 14.54 13.45
C SER A 15 9.79 13.57 12.33
N TYR A 16 10.61 12.56 12.68
CA TYR A 16 11.09 11.51 11.79
C TYR A 16 10.38 10.17 12.02
N LEU A 17 9.38 10.15 12.90
CA LEU A 17 8.60 8.95 13.21
C LEU A 17 7.35 8.90 12.36
N VAL A 18 7.10 7.76 11.74
CA VAL A 18 5.88 7.42 11.01
C VAL A 18 5.49 5.98 11.32
N CYS A 19 4.36 5.52 10.80
CA CYS A 19 3.99 4.12 10.86
C CYS A 19 4.17 3.44 9.48
N ARG A 20 4.34 2.12 9.51
CA ARG A 20 4.20 1.27 8.33
C ARG A 20 3.40 0.02 8.68
N LEU A 21 2.77 -0.57 7.67
CA LEU A 21 2.17 -1.89 7.80
C LEU A 21 3.23 -2.98 7.60
N ILE A 22 3.07 -4.08 8.33
CA ILE A 22 3.80 -5.33 8.19
C ILE A 22 2.84 -6.50 8.20
N HIS A 23 3.28 -7.63 7.65
CA HIS A 23 2.60 -8.89 7.89
C HIS A 23 2.83 -9.34 9.34
N THR A 24 1.81 -9.87 10.01
CA THR A 24 1.88 -10.32 11.42
C THR A 24 3.00 -11.32 11.72
N ARG A 25 3.28 -12.24 10.79
CA ARG A 25 4.42 -13.16 10.84
C ARG A 25 5.80 -12.47 10.91
N GLU A 26 5.94 -11.24 10.41
CA GLU A 26 7.20 -10.51 10.47
C GLU A 26 7.57 -10.13 11.91
N ARG A 27 6.58 -9.98 12.81
CA ARG A 27 6.80 -9.68 14.23
C ARG A 27 7.77 -10.65 14.89
N ALA A 28 7.74 -11.93 14.50
CA ALA A 28 8.64 -12.95 15.06
C ALA A 28 10.12 -12.66 14.81
N PHE A 29 10.44 -11.82 13.80
CA PHE A 29 11.80 -11.44 13.44
C PHE A 29 12.17 -10.02 13.92
N LEU A 30 11.22 -9.29 14.50
CA LEU A 30 11.43 -7.93 15.01
C LEU A 30 11.73 -7.98 16.51
N ARG A 31 12.90 -7.49 16.91
CA ARG A 31 13.31 -7.45 18.33
C ARG A 31 12.55 -6.37 19.08
N GLU A 32 11.65 -6.78 19.97
CA GLU A 32 10.97 -5.89 20.93
C GLU A 32 10.40 -4.62 20.24
N VAL A 33 9.71 -4.78 19.12
CA VAL A 33 9.08 -3.65 18.40
C VAL A 33 7.63 -3.53 18.88
N PRO A 34 7.18 -2.37 19.39
CA PRO A 34 5.78 -2.14 19.70
C PRO A 34 4.94 -2.20 18.41
N TYR A 35 3.75 -2.77 18.50
CA TYR A 35 2.86 -2.96 17.36
C TYR A 35 1.41 -2.80 17.77
N ARG A 36 0.58 -2.37 16.84
CA ARG A 36 -0.89 -2.40 16.96
C ARG A 36 -1.47 -3.27 15.87
N THR A 37 -2.36 -4.18 16.20
CA THR A 37 -3.08 -4.94 15.18
C THR A 37 -3.97 -4.00 14.37
N ALA A 38 -3.80 -4.03 13.06
CA ALA A 38 -4.50 -3.17 12.13
C ALA A 38 -5.79 -3.84 11.64
N PHE A 39 -5.64 -4.80 10.73
CA PHE A 39 -6.73 -5.62 10.20
C PHE A 39 -6.16 -6.90 9.58
N ALA A 40 -6.98 -7.94 9.51
CA ALA A 40 -6.61 -9.21 8.89
C ALA A 40 -5.27 -9.77 9.42
N ASP A 41 -4.30 -9.99 8.53
CA ASP A 41 -2.95 -10.49 8.78
C ASP A 41 -1.89 -9.36 8.84
N LEU A 42 -2.33 -8.12 9.06
CA LEU A 42 -1.46 -6.94 9.10
C LEU A 42 -1.42 -6.29 10.48
N ASP A 43 -0.21 -5.91 10.87
CA ASP A 43 0.06 -5.07 12.05
C ASP A 43 0.67 -3.73 11.61
N MET A 44 0.46 -2.71 12.44
CA MET A 44 1.07 -1.40 12.30
C MET A 44 2.24 -1.28 13.27
N VAL A 45 3.40 -0.84 12.77
CA VAL A 45 4.60 -0.60 13.57
C VAL A 45 5.15 0.81 13.35
N PRO A 46 5.65 1.49 14.40
CA PRO A 46 6.34 2.75 14.26
C PRO A 46 7.75 2.52 13.71
N CYS A 47 8.20 3.41 12.83
CA CYS A 47 9.52 3.39 12.25
C CYS A 47 10.06 4.80 12.03
N PHE A 48 11.38 4.91 11.90
CA PHE A 48 11.99 6.09 11.32
C PHE A 48 11.72 6.14 9.82
N PHE A 49 11.54 7.35 9.27
CA PHE A 49 11.66 7.58 7.84
C PHE A 49 12.79 8.57 7.55
N GLU A 50 13.52 8.32 6.47
CA GLU A 50 14.52 9.26 5.95
C GLU A 50 13.99 9.92 4.67
N ARG A 51 14.04 11.25 4.61
CA ARG A 51 13.97 11.98 3.34
C ARG A 51 15.36 11.95 2.70
N LYS A 52 15.71 10.91 1.96
CA LYS A 52 16.87 10.97 1.07
C LYS A 52 16.40 11.05 -0.38
N GLU A 53 16.85 12.08 -1.09
CA GLU A 53 16.71 12.16 -2.53
C GLU A 53 17.31 10.88 -3.16
N GLY A 54 16.49 10.15 -3.92
CA GLY A 54 16.92 9.02 -4.74
C GLY A 54 17.23 7.70 -4.00
N ARG A 55 17.07 7.59 -2.68
CA ARG A 55 17.16 6.29 -1.96
C ARG A 55 15.83 5.95 -1.29
N ARG A 56 15.36 4.71 -1.52
CA ARG A 56 14.21 4.16 -0.78
C ARG A 56 14.53 4.18 0.71
N ALA A 57 13.68 4.85 1.49
CA ALA A 57 13.83 4.87 2.94
C ALA A 57 13.56 3.47 3.49
N GLY A 58 14.59 2.82 4.02
CA GLY A 58 14.41 1.66 4.90
C GLY A 58 13.75 2.16 6.18
N GLY A 59 12.50 1.77 6.41
CA GLY A 59 11.75 2.17 7.60
C GLY A 59 12.21 1.39 8.82
N TYR A 60 13.34 1.78 9.42
CA TYR A 60 13.90 1.10 10.60
C TYR A 60 12.89 1.14 11.75
N PRO A 61 12.35 -0.02 12.20
CA PRO A 61 11.36 -0.05 13.27
C PRO A 61 11.92 0.53 14.56
N ILE A 62 11.07 1.25 15.29
CA ILE A 62 11.40 1.71 16.64
C ILE A 62 11.29 0.50 17.58
N THR A 63 12.30 0.26 18.40
CA THR A 63 12.31 -0.82 19.39
C THR A 63 11.97 -0.28 20.78
N SER A 64 11.60 -1.15 21.71
CA SER A 64 11.35 -0.80 23.11
C SER A 64 12.53 -0.11 23.78
N GLN A 65 13.77 -0.40 23.33
CA GLN A 65 14.96 0.30 23.81
C GLN A 65 14.95 1.81 23.49
N TRP A 66 14.39 2.21 22.35
CA TRP A 66 14.21 3.62 22.02
C TRP A 66 13.17 4.27 22.93
N MET A 67 12.08 3.58 23.24
CA MET A 67 11.07 4.08 24.18
C MET A 67 11.65 4.29 25.58
N THR A 68 12.41 3.31 26.10
CA THR A 68 13.12 3.44 27.37
C THR A 68 14.09 4.61 27.36
N ARG A 69 14.84 4.80 26.27
CA ARG A 69 15.78 5.93 26.14
C ARG A 69 15.08 7.29 26.10
N TRP A 70 13.95 7.37 25.42
CA TRP A 70 13.17 8.58 25.27
C TRP A 70 12.26 8.88 26.46
N GLU A 71 12.13 7.93 27.38
CA GLU A 71 11.22 8.01 28.54
C GLU A 71 9.77 8.28 28.11
N ILE A 72 9.34 7.63 27.03
CA ILE A 72 7.96 7.70 26.51
C ILE A 72 7.29 6.32 26.57
N ASP A 73 5.97 6.31 26.62
CA ASP A 73 5.17 5.10 26.46
C ASP A 73 4.78 4.82 24.99
N GLU A 74 4.15 3.67 24.79
CA GLU A 74 3.69 3.23 23.47
C GLU A 74 2.58 4.12 22.92
N GLU A 75 1.70 4.65 23.77
CA GLU A 75 0.60 5.53 23.35
C GLU A 75 1.15 6.79 22.69
N ARG A 76 2.06 7.48 23.38
CA ARG A 76 2.74 8.68 22.89
C ARG A 76 3.52 8.43 21.59
N LEU A 77 4.19 7.29 21.49
CA LEU A 77 4.93 6.89 20.28
C LEU A 77 4.01 6.77 19.07
N PHE A 78 2.89 6.04 19.21
CA PHE A 78 1.95 5.83 18.11
C PHE A 78 1.21 7.11 17.75
N GLU A 79 0.81 7.94 18.72
CA GLU A 79 0.17 9.23 18.45
C GLU A 79 1.04 10.14 17.58
N GLU A 80 2.30 10.33 17.95
CA GLU A 80 3.23 11.18 17.21
C GLU A 80 3.53 10.58 15.83
N ALA A 81 3.83 9.27 15.75
CA ALA A 81 4.12 8.60 14.50
C ALA A 81 2.93 8.63 13.52
N PHE A 82 1.72 8.38 14.00
CA PHE A 82 0.52 8.38 13.17
C PHE A 82 0.13 9.80 12.73
N SER A 83 0.22 10.79 13.64
CA SER A 83 -0.02 12.20 13.31
C SER A 83 0.94 12.70 12.23
N ASN A 84 2.23 12.34 12.35
CA ASN A 84 3.23 12.67 11.34
C ASN A 84 2.93 11.99 10.02
N MET A 85 2.58 10.69 10.04
CA MET A 85 2.25 9.94 8.83
C MET A 85 1.14 10.67 8.05
N GLN A 86 0.05 11.06 8.72
CA GLN A 86 -1.06 11.80 8.11
C GLN A 86 -0.66 13.15 7.51
N LYS A 87 0.20 13.90 8.20
CA LYS A 87 0.67 15.23 7.76
C LYS A 87 1.66 15.15 6.60
N LEU A 88 2.60 14.20 6.67
CA LEU A 88 3.71 14.08 5.74
C LEU A 88 3.34 13.30 4.49
N PHE A 89 2.44 12.32 4.63
CA PHE A 89 2.04 11.39 3.58
C PHE A 89 0.51 11.44 3.39
N PRO A 90 -0.03 12.58 2.91
CA PRO A 90 -1.45 12.69 2.62
C PRO A 90 -1.86 11.61 1.61
N PRO A 91 -3.01 10.93 1.82
CA PRO A 91 -3.42 9.83 0.97
C PRO A 91 -3.73 10.34 -0.43
N ARG A 92 -3.30 9.58 -1.43
CA ARG A 92 -3.62 9.86 -2.83
C ARG A 92 -4.21 8.63 -3.48
N LEU A 93 -5.36 8.84 -4.11
CA LEU A 93 -6.05 7.82 -4.88
C LEU A 93 -5.85 8.10 -6.36
N TYR A 94 -5.27 7.14 -7.05
CA TYR A 94 -4.98 7.23 -8.47
C TYR A 94 -5.83 6.23 -9.24
N ARG A 95 -6.28 6.62 -10.43
CA ARG A 95 -6.83 5.66 -11.39
C ARG A 95 -5.68 4.99 -12.14
N LEU A 96 -5.88 3.74 -12.52
CA LEU A 96 -4.92 2.98 -13.32
C LEU A 96 -4.48 3.74 -14.58
N ASP A 97 -5.41 4.34 -15.32
CA ASP A 97 -5.12 5.06 -16.56
C ASP A 97 -4.19 6.26 -16.38
N SER A 98 -4.23 6.91 -15.20
CA SER A 98 -3.34 8.01 -14.87
C SER A 98 -1.93 7.54 -14.45
N LEU A 99 -1.80 6.31 -13.97
CA LEU A 99 -0.54 5.76 -13.47
C LEU A 99 0.31 5.10 -14.55
N MET A 100 -0.27 4.68 -15.67
CA MET A 100 0.46 3.96 -16.72
C MET A 100 1.53 4.81 -17.43
N GLU A 101 1.48 6.14 -17.27
CA GLU A 101 2.53 7.05 -17.72
C GLU A 101 3.53 7.41 -16.60
N SER A 102 3.29 6.95 -15.37
CA SER A 102 4.14 7.21 -14.21
C SER A 102 5.19 6.09 -14.03
N PRO A 103 6.47 6.44 -13.79
CA PRO A 103 7.50 5.46 -13.46
C PRO A 103 7.26 4.74 -12.10
N MET A 104 6.28 5.18 -11.31
CA MET A 104 5.99 4.65 -9.97
C MET A 104 4.95 3.51 -9.95
N SER A 105 4.42 3.07 -11.09
CA SER A 105 3.32 2.09 -11.15
C SER A 105 3.77 0.61 -11.26
N GLY A 106 4.96 0.25 -10.77
CA GLY A 106 5.61 -1.02 -11.10
C GLY A 106 4.75 -2.26 -10.84
N SER A 107 4.06 -2.34 -9.71
CA SER A 107 3.23 -3.50 -9.38
C SER A 107 1.89 -3.52 -10.13
N VAL A 108 1.31 -2.34 -10.32
CA VAL A 108 0.08 -2.14 -11.09
C VAL A 108 0.27 -2.54 -12.55
N ARG A 109 1.38 -2.10 -13.15
CA ARG A 109 1.81 -2.51 -14.50
C ARG A 109 2.02 -4.02 -14.55
N SER A 110 2.64 -4.61 -13.53
CA SER A 110 2.86 -6.06 -13.46
C SER A 110 1.54 -6.85 -13.48
N ILE A 111 0.54 -6.42 -12.71
CA ILE A 111 -0.79 -7.05 -12.72
C ILE A 111 -1.45 -6.92 -14.09
N LEU A 112 -1.39 -5.74 -14.72
CA LEU A 112 -1.97 -5.55 -16.05
C LEU A 112 -1.28 -6.42 -17.11
N LEU A 113 0.05 -6.53 -17.05
CA LEU A 113 0.82 -7.43 -17.91
C LEU A 113 0.41 -8.89 -17.72
N HIS A 114 0.21 -9.34 -16.47
CA HIS A 114 -0.27 -10.69 -16.18
C HIS A 114 -1.64 -10.97 -16.81
N LEU A 115 -2.60 -10.05 -16.63
CA LEU A 115 -3.95 -10.18 -17.21
C LEU A 115 -3.92 -10.21 -18.74
N LEU A 116 -2.98 -9.49 -19.36
CA LEU A 116 -2.81 -9.51 -20.80
C LEU A 116 -2.09 -10.78 -21.28
N GLN A 117 -1.11 -11.27 -20.53
CA GLN A 117 -0.39 -12.52 -20.84
C GLN A 117 -1.36 -13.71 -20.83
N ASP A 118 -2.25 -13.78 -19.86
CA ASP A 118 -3.27 -14.84 -19.79
C ASP A 118 -4.20 -14.83 -21.02
N ARG A 119 -4.54 -13.64 -21.52
CA ARG A 119 -5.37 -13.47 -22.72
C ARG A 119 -4.61 -13.63 -24.04
N PHE A 120 -3.31 -13.39 -24.04
CA PHE A 120 -2.46 -13.39 -25.23
C PHE A 120 -1.15 -14.16 -24.93
N PRO A 121 -1.22 -15.48 -24.70
CA PRO A 121 -0.11 -16.27 -24.15
C PRO A 121 1.14 -16.31 -25.04
N ASP A 122 0.97 -16.22 -26.36
CA ASP A 122 2.07 -16.25 -27.32
C ASP A 122 2.69 -14.87 -27.59
N THR A 123 2.22 -13.82 -26.90
CA THR A 123 2.70 -12.45 -27.09
C THR A 123 3.80 -12.14 -26.08
N GLY A 124 4.93 -11.60 -26.57
CA GLY A 124 6.05 -11.20 -25.71
C GLY A 124 5.73 -9.98 -24.83
N GLU A 125 6.37 -9.92 -23.66
CA GLU A 125 6.12 -8.90 -22.62
C GLU A 125 6.26 -7.46 -23.14
N GLU A 126 7.23 -7.18 -24.03
CA GLU A 126 7.42 -5.85 -24.63
C GLU A 126 6.21 -5.39 -25.44
N VAL A 127 5.61 -6.30 -26.21
CA VAL A 127 4.41 -6.01 -27.00
C VAL A 127 3.20 -5.88 -26.07
N LEU A 128 3.09 -6.74 -25.05
CA LEU A 128 2.04 -6.62 -24.04
C LEU A 128 2.11 -5.29 -23.28
N ASP A 129 3.31 -4.77 -23.00
CA ASP A 129 3.44 -3.46 -22.36
C ASP A 129 2.93 -2.32 -23.24
N GLN A 130 3.23 -2.36 -24.54
CA GLN A 130 2.71 -1.39 -25.49
C GLN A 130 1.18 -1.48 -25.55
N VAL A 131 0.63 -2.69 -25.61
CA VAL A 131 -0.82 -2.93 -25.57
C VAL A 131 -1.42 -2.41 -24.26
N ALA A 132 -0.78 -2.67 -23.12
CA ALA A 132 -1.21 -2.21 -21.79
C ALA A 132 -1.33 -0.67 -21.75
N ARG A 133 -0.33 0.05 -22.26
CA ARG A 133 -0.35 1.52 -22.33
C ARG A 133 -1.46 2.03 -23.24
N VAL A 134 -1.65 1.42 -24.41
CA VAL A 134 -2.73 1.81 -25.34
C VAL A 134 -4.10 1.54 -24.73
N LEU A 135 -4.29 0.39 -24.09
CA LEU A 135 -5.54 0.04 -23.41
C LEU A 135 -5.81 0.98 -22.24
N ALA A 136 -4.82 1.30 -21.42
CA ALA A 136 -4.98 2.24 -20.32
C ALA A 136 -5.44 3.62 -20.80
N ARG A 137 -4.83 4.16 -21.86
CA ARG A 137 -5.26 5.44 -22.47
C ARG A 137 -6.69 5.39 -23.00
N ARG A 138 -7.08 4.27 -23.63
CA ARG A 138 -8.43 4.09 -24.19
C ARG A 138 -9.49 3.86 -23.10
N LEU A 139 -9.15 3.10 -22.06
CA LEU A 139 -9.99 2.88 -20.89
C LEU A 139 -10.20 4.19 -20.14
N GLY A 140 -9.13 4.98 -19.92
CA GLY A 140 -9.22 6.30 -19.30
C GLY A 140 -10.28 7.19 -19.95
N LYS A 141 -10.29 7.24 -21.29
CA LYS A 141 -11.29 7.98 -22.09
C LYS A 141 -12.70 7.38 -21.99
N LYS A 142 -12.87 6.08 -22.27
CA LYS A 142 -14.21 5.42 -22.25
C LYS A 142 -14.89 5.45 -20.88
N MET A 143 -14.11 5.53 -19.81
CA MET A 143 -14.63 5.59 -18.44
C MET A 143 -15.14 6.97 -18.03
N GLN A 144 -14.79 8.03 -18.77
CA GLN A 144 -15.49 9.32 -18.66
C GLN A 144 -16.89 9.24 -19.30
N ASP A 145 -17.07 8.32 -20.25
CA ASP A 145 -18.29 8.16 -21.06
C ASP A 145 -19.25 7.07 -20.52
N GLY A 146 -19.07 6.59 -19.29
CA GLY A 146 -20.03 5.69 -18.62
C GLY A 146 -20.04 4.23 -19.11
N SER A 147 -18.93 3.70 -19.65
CA SER A 147 -18.86 2.40 -20.32
C SER A 147 -19.06 1.12 -19.46
N GLY A 148 -19.56 1.22 -18.22
CA GLY A 148 -19.85 0.06 -17.36
C GLY A 148 -18.65 -0.82 -16.96
N LEU A 149 -17.41 -0.32 -17.12
CA LEU A 149 -16.20 -0.94 -16.60
C LEU A 149 -15.86 -0.32 -15.25
N GLN A 150 -15.83 -1.13 -14.19
CA GLN A 150 -15.44 -0.66 -12.87
C GLN A 150 -13.92 -0.36 -12.86
N PRO A 151 -13.48 0.84 -12.48
CA PRO A 151 -12.07 1.21 -12.51
C PRO A 151 -11.26 0.43 -11.47
N MET A 152 -10.06 0.03 -11.87
CA MET A 152 -9.01 -0.29 -10.91
C MET A 152 -8.38 1.02 -10.39
N TRP A 153 -8.23 1.09 -9.07
CA TRP A 153 -7.62 2.22 -8.39
C TRP A 153 -6.39 1.79 -7.61
N VAL A 154 -5.56 2.76 -7.28
CA VAL A 154 -4.36 2.57 -6.47
C VAL A 154 -4.38 3.60 -5.37
N LEU A 155 -4.31 3.12 -4.13
CA LEU A 155 -4.14 3.96 -2.96
C LEU A 155 -2.68 3.95 -2.54
N GLY A 156 -2.11 5.14 -2.48
CA GLY A 156 -0.77 5.40 -1.96
C GLY A 156 -0.73 6.76 -1.27
N ASN A 157 0.37 7.48 -1.45
CA ASN A 157 0.50 8.88 -1.03
C ASN A 157 1.47 9.62 -1.97
N GLU A 158 1.53 10.94 -1.85
CA GLU A 158 2.36 11.80 -2.71
C GLU A 158 3.84 11.46 -2.68
N SER A 159 4.32 10.92 -1.55
CA SER A 159 5.73 10.53 -1.37
C SER A 159 6.01 9.09 -1.80
N TRP A 160 4.97 8.32 -2.18
CA TRP A 160 5.03 6.88 -2.45
C TRP A 160 5.79 6.09 -1.36
N LEU A 161 5.60 6.48 -0.10
CA LEU A 161 6.28 5.88 1.06
C LEU A 161 5.27 5.38 2.08
N PHE A 162 5.27 4.07 2.37
CA PHE A 162 4.34 3.45 3.33
C PHE A 162 2.85 3.70 3.03
N GLY A 163 2.48 3.97 1.77
CA GLY A 163 1.13 4.38 1.38
C GLY A 163 0.05 3.30 1.52
N ALA A 164 0.40 2.03 1.73
CA ALA A 164 -0.58 1.03 2.14
C ALA A 164 -1.19 1.37 3.52
N ALA A 165 -0.42 2.00 4.41
CA ALA A 165 -0.90 2.44 5.72
C ALA A 165 -1.96 3.56 5.63
N SER A 166 -2.11 4.21 4.47
CA SER A 166 -3.21 5.15 4.21
C SER A 166 -4.60 4.52 4.38
N LEU A 167 -4.72 3.18 4.32
CA LEU A 167 -5.95 2.46 4.67
C LEU A 167 -6.41 2.70 6.12
N LEU A 168 -5.49 3.01 7.02
CA LEU A 168 -5.77 3.26 8.43
C LEU A 168 -6.21 4.70 8.70
N TYR A 169 -6.06 5.60 7.72
CA TYR A 169 -6.47 6.98 7.91
C TYR A 169 -7.99 7.09 8.03
N PRO A 170 -8.50 7.82 9.04
CA PRO A 170 -9.92 8.05 9.21
C PRO A 170 -10.58 8.56 7.91
N GLY A 171 -11.65 7.88 7.49
CA GLY A 171 -12.46 8.27 6.35
C GLY A 171 -11.89 7.97 4.96
N VAL A 172 -10.66 7.47 4.81
CA VAL A 172 -10.10 7.13 3.48
C VAL A 172 -10.86 5.99 2.83
N VAL A 173 -11.02 4.89 3.57
CA VAL A 173 -11.72 3.68 3.12
C VAL A 173 -13.20 3.98 2.83
N ASP A 174 -13.89 4.68 3.74
CA ASP A 174 -15.31 5.02 3.57
C ASP A 174 -15.53 6.01 2.41
N SER A 175 -14.61 6.95 2.22
CA SER A 175 -14.69 7.88 1.09
C SER A 175 -14.49 7.18 -0.25
N PHE A 176 -13.63 6.16 -0.29
CA PHE A 176 -13.51 5.31 -1.46
C PHE A 176 -14.77 4.49 -1.71
N ALA A 177 -15.33 3.84 -0.69
CA ALA A 177 -16.59 3.09 -0.78
C ALA A 177 -17.73 3.95 -1.36
N ARG A 178 -17.90 5.18 -0.84
CA ARG A 178 -18.88 6.15 -1.38
C ARG A 178 -18.61 6.53 -2.83
N LYS A 179 -17.33 6.69 -3.19
CA LYS A 179 -16.92 7.07 -4.55
C LYS A 179 -17.23 5.97 -5.57
N VAL A 180 -17.09 4.71 -5.20
CA VAL A 180 -17.33 3.56 -6.10
C VAL A 180 -18.72 2.95 -5.94
N GLY A 181 -19.48 3.39 -4.94
CA GLY A 181 -20.88 3.03 -4.75
C GLY A 181 -21.10 1.69 -4.05
N GLY A 182 -20.13 1.19 -3.27
CA GLY A 182 -20.30 -0.06 -2.53
C GLY A 182 -19.02 -0.72 -2.06
N ASP A 183 -19.05 -2.05 -2.05
CA ASP A 183 -18.00 -2.94 -1.57
C ASP A 183 -16.85 -3.05 -2.57
N PHE A 184 -15.67 -3.42 -2.08
CA PHE A 184 -14.48 -3.53 -2.94
C PHE A 184 -13.43 -4.47 -2.36
N TYR A 185 -12.61 -5.01 -3.25
CA TYR A 185 -11.43 -5.80 -2.93
C TYR A 185 -10.22 -4.89 -2.74
N ILE A 186 -9.35 -5.27 -1.81
CA ILE A 186 -8.06 -4.63 -1.52
C ILE A 186 -6.98 -5.66 -1.78
N LEU A 187 -6.12 -5.36 -2.75
CA LEU A 187 -5.01 -6.20 -3.14
C LEU A 187 -3.73 -5.54 -2.60
N PRO A 188 -3.14 -6.08 -1.52
CA PRO A 188 -1.90 -5.56 -0.96
C PRO A 188 -0.78 -5.76 -1.96
N SER A 189 -0.39 -4.66 -2.61
CA SER A 189 0.59 -4.70 -3.67
C SER A 189 2.00 -4.56 -3.10
N SER A 190 2.22 -3.61 -2.19
CA SER A 190 3.46 -3.48 -1.41
C SER A 190 3.20 -2.69 -0.14
N ILE A 191 4.21 -2.49 0.70
CA ILE A 191 4.13 -1.53 1.82
C ILE A 191 3.81 -0.09 1.35
N HIS A 192 4.11 0.26 0.09
CA HIS A 192 3.96 1.61 -0.44
C HIS A 192 2.59 1.89 -1.06
N GLU A 193 1.85 0.86 -1.46
CA GLU A 193 0.60 1.02 -2.20
C GLU A 193 -0.27 -0.23 -2.12
N VAL A 194 -1.57 -0.03 -2.21
CA VAL A 194 -2.56 -1.10 -2.40
C VAL A 194 -3.39 -0.82 -3.64
N ILE A 195 -3.85 -1.89 -4.28
CA ILE A 195 -4.78 -1.80 -5.40
C ILE A 195 -6.19 -1.99 -4.86
N LEU A 196 -7.10 -1.11 -5.26
CA LEU A 196 -8.51 -1.16 -4.88
C LEU A 196 -9.33 -1.49 -6.12
N LEU A 197 -10.14 -2.54 -6.02
CA LEU A 197 -10.97 -3.04 -7.10
C LEU A 197 -12.44 -3.06 -6.66
N PRO A 198 -13.30 -2.17 -7.17
CA PRO A 198 -14.73 -2.19 -6.88
C PRO A 198 -15.34 -3.54 -7.24
N GLU A 199 -16.28 -4.02 -6.44
CA GLU A 199 -16.97 -5.27 -6.74
C GLU A 199 -17.86 -5.13 -7.97
N GLY A 200 -17.49 -5.81 -9.06
CA GLY A 200 -18.18 -5.76 -10.35
C GLY A 200 -18.81 -7.08 -10.79
N GLY A 201 -18.66 -8.15 -10.00
CA GLY A 201 -19.18 -9.50 -10.30
C GLY A 201 -18.49 -10.21 -11.46
N ARG A 202 -17.31 -9.77 -11.90
CA ARG A 202 -16.59 -10.35 -13.06
C ARG A 202 -15.35 -11.13 -12.66
N GLU A 203 -14.74 -10.79 -11.53
CA GLU A 203 -13.52 -11.38 -11.03
C GLU A 203 -13.83 -12.51 -10.05
N THR A 204 -13.27 -13.69 -10.31
CA THR A 204 -13.32 -14.80 -9.37
C THR A 204 -12.31 -14.61 -8.25
N ARG A 205 -12.57 -15.21 -7.09
CA ARG A 205 -11.62 -15.21 -5.97
C ARG A 205 -10.22 -15.67 -6.37
N ASN A 206 -10.12 -16.74 -7.17
CA ASN A 206 -8.84 -17.26 -7.64
C ASN A 206 -8.06 -16.23 -8.47
N GLN A 207 -8.72 -15.53 -9.39
CA GLN A 207 -8.10 -14.49 -10.19
C GLN A 207 -7.52 -13.36 -9.32
N LEU A 208 -8.21 -12.98 -8.25
CA LEU A 208 -7.70 -11.95 -7.33
C LEU A 208 -6.42 -12.41 -6.61
N TYR A 209 -6.38 -13.66 -6.15
CA TYR A 209 -5.17 -14.23 -5.53
C TYR A 209 -4.02 -14.37 -6.53
N GLU A 210 -4.31 -14.77 -7.78
CA GLU A 210 -3.30 -14.86 -8.84
C GLU A 210 -2.67 -13.49 -9.14
N MET A 211 -3.50 -12.44 -9.21
CA MET A 211 -3.01 -11.06 -9.38
C MET A 211 -2.05 -10.65 -8.26
N VAL A 212 -2.41 -10.93 -6.99
CA VAL A 212 -1.55 -10.62 -5.83
C VAL A 212 -0.27 -11.45 -5.87
N ALA A 213 -0.37 -12.76 -6.14
CA ALA A 213 0.78 -13.66 -6.22
C ALA A 213 1.76 -13.21 -7.32
N TYR A 214 1.26 -12.81 -8.48
CA TYR A 214 2.09 -12.33 -9.59
C TYR A 214 2.81 -11.02 -9.24
N ALA A 215 2.09 -10.05 -8.66
CA ALA A 215 2.68 -8.77 -8.24
C ALA A 215 3.82 -8.99 -7.22
N ASN A 216 3.60 -9.88 -6.26
CA ASN A 216 4.58 -10.25 -5.25
C ASN A 216 5.80 -10.96 -5.86
N TYR A 217 5.60 -11.88 -6.81
CA TYR A 217 6.68 -12.59 -7.50
C TYR A 217 7.61 -11.62 -8.25
N ARG A 218 7.05 -10.62 -8.94
CA ARG A 218 7.82 -9.62 -9.72
C ARG A 218 8.49 -8.55 -8.86
N MET A 219 8.12 -8.41 -7.59
CA MET A 219 8.58 -7.31 -6.73
C MET A 219 10.10 -7.26 -6.53
N GLY A 220 10.77 -8.42 -6.53
CA GLY A 220 12.23 -8.56 -6.37
C GLY A 220 12.80 -8.11 -5.02
N ASP A 221 12.04 -7.35 -4.24
CA ASP A 221 12.42 -6.68 -3.01
C ASP A 221 11.55 -7.18 -1.86
N LYS A 222 12.11 -8.10 -1.05
CA LYS A 222 11.38 -8.75 0.05
C LYS A 222 10.95 -7.77 1.14
N GLU A 223 11.65 -6.64 1.29
CA GLU A 223 11.32 -5.63 2.30
C GLU A 223 10.03 -4.86 1.94
N LYS A 224 9.59 -4.95 0.68
CA LYS A 224 8.37 -4.32 0.19
C LYS A 224 7.14 -5.21 0.21
N PHE A 225 7.34 -6.52 0.34
CA PHE A 225 6.25 -7.47 0.43
C PHE A 225 5.37 -7.12 1.62
N LEU A 226 4.06 -7.04 1.40
CA LEU A 226 3.10 -6.74 2.48
C LEU A 226 2.26 -7.97 2.82
N SER A 227 1.52 -8.53 1.86
CA SER A 227 0.80 -9.79 2.06
C SER A 227 0.53 -10.50 0.73
N GLY A 228 0.32 -11.82 0.81
CA GLY A 228 -0.18 -12.65 -0.29
C GLY A 228 -1.70 -12.84 -0.25
N SER A 229 -2.37 -12.26 0.75
CA SER A 229 -3.81 -12.32 0.94
C SER A 229 -4.56 -11.33 0.05
N VAL A 230 -5.86 -11.57 -0.16
CA VAL A 230 -6.81 -10.58 -0.70
C VAL A 230 -7.71 -10.16 0.45
N TYR A 231 -7.98 -8.86 0.57
CA TYR A 231 -8.95 -8.36 1.53
C TYR A 231 -10.21 -7.85 0.85
N TYR A 232 -11.29 -7.78 1.61
CA TYR A 232 -12.58 -7.30 1.19
C TYR A 232 -13.08 -6.27 2.20
N TYR A 233 -13.54 -5.12 1.70
CA TYR A 233 -14.23 -4.12 2.50
C TYR A 233 -15.74 -4.26 2.29
N ASP A 234 -16.44 -4.57 3.38
CA ASP A 234 -17.91 -4.60 3.45
C ASP A 234 -18.39 -3.22 3.91
N SER A 235 -18.98 -2.45 3.00
CA SER A 235 -19.45 -1.09 3.22
C SER A 235 -20.63 -0.99 4.18
N LYS A 236 -21.41 -2.07 4.34
CA LYS A 236 -22.51 -2.14 5.30
C LYS A 236 -21.98 -2.34 6.72
N LYS A 237 -20.94 -3.16 6.87
CA LYS A 237 -20.28 -3.41 8.17
C LYS A 237 -19.18 -2.39 8.48
N MET A 238 -18.74 -1.62 7.49
CA MET A 238 -17.58 -0.72 7.54
C MET A 238 -16.32 -1.42 8.07
N LYS A 239 -16.04 -2.62 7.54
CA LYS A 239 -14.93 -3.45 8.01
C LYS A 239 -14.15 -4.05 6.84
N ILE A 240 -12.83 -4.07 7.01
CA ILE A 240 -11.91 -4.84 6.18
C ILE A 240 -11.75 -6.23 6.81
N GLN A 241 -11.87 -7.27 5.99
CA GLN A 241 -11.65 -8.65 6.37
C GLN A 241 -10.85 -9.37 5.28
N THR A 242 -10.17 -10.46 5.63
CA THR A 242 -9.61 -11.35 4.61
C THR A 242 -10.76 -11.93 3.79
N LEU A 243 -10.62 -11.89 2.46
CA LEU A 243 -11.59 -12.46 1.54
C LEU A 243 -11.71 -13.95 1.78
#